data_AF-A0A7U5STQ1-F1
#
_entry.id   AF-A0A7U5STQ1-F1
#
_cell.length_a   1.000
_cell.length_b   1.000
_cell.length_c   1.000
_cell.angle_alpha   90.00
_cell.angle_beta   90.00
_cell.angle_gamma   90.00
#
_symmetry.space_group_name_H-M   'P 1'
#
loop_
_entity.id
_entity.type
_entity.pdbx_description
1 polymer ?
#
loop_
_entity_poly.entity_id
_entity_poly.type
_entity_poly.pdbx_seq_one_letter_code
_entity_poly.pdbx_strand_id
1 'polypeptide(L)' 'MKPPRYLVLIGVLIFSDSHATVNTLTLIDSYPTQGGKVCVYSDGHRTESIVKKGAGSCPSKKIFH' A
#
# COMPACT_ATOMS: atom_id res chain seq x y z
N MET A 1 6.53 52.54 3.43
CA MET A 1 5.83 51.50 2.64
C MET A 1 5.81 50.22 3.45
N LYS A 2 4.62 49.67 3.73
CA LYS A 2 4.41 48.51 4.62
C LYS A 2 4.38 47.25 3.74
N PRO A 3 5.16 46.19 4.01
CA PRO A 3 5.16 45.02 3.16
C PRO A 3 3.75 44.40 3.15
N PRO A 4 3.22 44.01 1.98
CA PRO A 4 1.87 43.45 1.90
C PRO A 4 1.85 42.12 2.64
N ARG A 5 1.11 42.10 3.76
CA ARG A 5 0.89 40.93 4.64
C ARG A 5 0.28 39.72 3.93
N TYR A 6 -0.10 39.86 2.66
CA TYR A 6 -0.77 38.84 1.86
C TYR A 6 0.15 37.76 1.28
N LEU A 7 1.47 37.97 1.20
CA LEU A 7 2.38 36.98 0.63
C LEU A 7 2.76 35.83 1.58
N VAL A 8 2.46 35.94 2.87
CA VAL A 8 2.84 34.92 3.87
C VAL A 8 1.86 33.73 3.87
N LEU A 9 0.65 33.89 3.34
CA LEU A 9 -0.41 32.88 3.43
C LEU A 9 -0.37 31.80 2.33
N ILE A 10 0.45 31.96 1.29
CA ILE A 10 0.47 31.03 0.15
C ILE A 10 1.46 29.87 0.38
N GLY A 11 2.44 30.03 1.28
CA GLY A 11 3.52 29.05 1.48
C GLY A 11 3.14 27.80 2.30
N VAL A 12 1.99 27.80 3.00
CA VAL A 12 1.63 26.73 3.96
C VAL A 12 0.94 25.54 3.30
N LEU A 13 0.39 25.70 2.08
CA LEU A 13 -0.44 24.66 1.45
C LEU A 13 0.33 23.64 0.59
N ILE A 14 1.64 23.79 0.41
CA ILE A 14 2.40 22.98 -0.58
C ILE A 14 3.07 21.74 0.05
N PHE A 15 3.14 21.63 1.37
CA PHE A 15 3.78 20.50 2.07
C PHE A 15 2.77 19.56 2.72
N SER A 16 1.67 19.24 2.03
CA SER A 16 0.92 18.04 2.37
C SER A 16 1.60 16.86 1.68
N ASP A 17 2.68 16.36 2.28
CA ASP A 17 3.21 15.03 1.98
C ASP A 17 2.11 14.02 2.33
N SER A 18 1.24 13.76 1.35
CA SER A 18 0.34 12.62 1.38
C SER A 18 1.20 11.38 1.24
N HIS A 19 1.81 10.96 2.33
CA HIS A 19 2.30 9.60 2.51
C HIS A 19 1.08 8.71 2.45
N ALA A 20 0.63 8.37 1.24
CA ALA A 20 -0.20 7.22 1.02
C ALA A 20 0.62 6.05 1.55
N THR A 21 0.30 5.60 2.76
CA THR A 21 0.90 4.43 3.36
C THR A 21 0.61 3.29 2.39
N VAL A 22 1.57 2.98 1.53
CA VAL A 22 1.40 1.98 0.49
C VAL A 22 1.21 0.67 1.23
N ASN A 23 -0.03 0.16 1.24
CA ASN A 23 -0.48 -0.92 2.12
C ASN A 23 0.15 -2.24 1.67
N THR A 24 1.43 -2.39 2.01
CA THR A 24 2.30 -3.45 1.55
C THR A 24 2.26 -4.56 2.59
N LEU A 25 1.60 -5.65 2.26
CA LEU A 25 1.51 -6.81 3.13
C LEU A 25 2.56 -7.85 2.72
N THR A 26 3.10 -8.57 3.71
CA THR A 26 4.12 -9.61 3.52
C THR A 26 3.47 -10.98 3.45
N LEU A 27 3.93 -11.86 2.56
CA LEU A 27 3.40 -13.21 2.44
C LEU A 27 3.70 -13.99 3.72
N ILE A 28 2.65 -14.49 4.38
CA ILE A 28 2.76 -15.31 5.59
C ILE A 28 2.44 -16.77 5.33
N ASP A 29 1.60 -17.05 4.33
CA ASP A 29 1.23 -18.42 3.98
C ASP A 29 0.82 -18.53 2.51
N SER A 30 0.90 -19.74 1.96
CA SER A 30 0.38 -20.03 0.63
C SER A 30 0.02 -21.49 0.46
N TYR A 31 -1.18 -21.77 -0.06
CA TYR A 31 -1.69 -23.13 -0.25
C TYR A 31 -2.31 -23.33 -1.64
N PRO A 32 -2.20 -24.54 -2.22
CA PRO A 32 -2.77 -24.84 -3.53
C PRO A 32 -4.30 -24.98 -3.46
N THR A 33 -4.98 -24.68 -4.56
CA THR A 33 -6.44 -24.82 -4.76
C THR A 33 -6.73 -25.39 -6.15
N GLN A 34 -7.96 -25.84 -6.40
CA GLN A 34 -8.38 -26.40 -7.69
C GLN A 34 -8.16 -25.44 -8.89
N GLY A 35 -8.10 -24.12 -8.65
CA GLY A 35 -7.95 -23.10 -9.69
C GLY A 35 -6.61 -22.34 -9.68
N GLY A 36 -5.63 -22.78 -8.88
CA GLY A 36 -4.35 -22.09 -8.74
C GLY A 36 -3.82 -22.14 -7.31
N LYS A 37 -3.26 -21.04 -6.82
CA LYS A 37 -2.65 -20.96 -5.48
C LYS A 37 -3.24 -19.77 -4.72
N VAL A 38 -3.64 -19.98 -3.47
CA VAL A 38 -3.99 -18.89 -2.56
C VAL A 38 -2.72 -18.40 -1.89
N CYS A 39 -2.57 -17.07 -1.86
CA CYS A 39 -1.46 -16.38 -1.22
C CYS A 39 -2.06 -15.52 -0.10
N VAL A 40 -1.61 -15.74 1.14
CA VAL A 40 -2.07 -15.01 2.34
C VAL A 40 -0.98 -14.04 2.78
N TYR A 41 -1.35 -12.77 2.89
CA TYR A 41 -0.45 -11.68 3.22
C TYR A 41 -0.87 -11.02 4.53
N SER A 42 0.09 -10.62 5.35
CA SER A 42 -0.14 -9.84 6.56
C SER A 42 1.01 -8.90 6.87
N ASP A 43 0.72 -7.84 7.61
CA ASP A 43 1.68 -6.91 8.21
C ASP A 43 1.62 -6.93 9.76
N GLY A 44 0.92 -7.90 10.34
CA GLY A 44 0.68 -8.00 11.78
C GLY A 44 -0.57 -7.26 12.28
N HIS A 45 -1.16 -6.36 11.48
CA HIS A 45 -2.39 -5.64 11.83
C HIS A 45 -3.56 -6.02 10.91
N ARG A 46 -3.28 -6.32 9.65
CA ARG A 46 -4.24 -6.70 8.62
C ARG A 46 -3.78 -7.98 7.95
N THR A 47 -4.75 -8.80 7.54
CA THR A 47 -4.50 -10.03 6.78
C THR A 47 -5.40 -10.05 5.54
N GLU A 48 -4.81 -10.34 4.39
CA GLU A 48 -5.51 -10.47 3.12
C GLU A 48 -5.12 -11.72 2.37
N SER A 49 -6.04 -12.26 1.58
CA SER A 49 -5.77 -13.42 0.73
C SER A 49 -6.16 -13.16 -0.71
N ILE A 50 -5.36 -13.68 -1.64
CA ILE A 50 -5.63 -13.59 -3.07
C ILE A 50 -5.51 -14.97 -3.71
N VAL A 51 -6.34 -15.23 -4.71
CA VAL A 51 -6.20 -16.40 -5.58
C VAL A 51 -5.35 -15.99 -6.77
N LYS A 52 -4.15 -16.56 -6.89
CA LYS A 52 -3.33 -16.47 -8.09
C LYS A 52 -3.67 -17.63 -9.02
N LYS A 53 -4.18 -17.31 -10.20
CA LYS A 53 -4.41 -18.30 -11.27
C LYS A 53 -3.08 -18.66 -11.95
N GLY A 54 -2.88 -19.94 -12.26
CA GLY A 54 -1.68 -20.45 -12.94
C GLY A 54 -0.56 -20.96 -12.02
N ALA A 55 0.56 -21.40 -12.62
CA ALA A 55 1.66 -22.10 -11.93
C ALA A 55 2.68 -21.17 -11.22
N GLY A 56 2.42 -19.86 -11.15
CA GLY A 56 3.39 -18.91 -10.60
C GLY A 56 3.41 -18.89 -9.06
N SER A 57 4.59 -18.74 -8.46
CA SER A 57 4.74 -18.59 -7.01
C SER A 57 4.10 -17.29 -6.48
N CYS A 58 3.71 -17.28 -5.21
CA CYS A 58 3.24 -16.09 -4.52
C CYS A 58 4.43 -15.15 -4.28
N PRO A 59 4.37 -13.86 -4.68
CA PRO A 59 5.42 -12.92 -4.35
C PRO A 59 5.50 -12.73 -2.83
N SER A 60 6.69 -12.53 -2.29
CA SER A 60 6.93 -12.38 -0.85
C SER A 60 6.32 -11.12 -0.24
N LYS A 61 6.06 -10.10 -1.07
CA LYS A 61 5.38 -8.86 -0.67
C LYS A 61 4.38 -8.48 -1.74
N LYS A 62 3.26 -7.87 -1.34
CA LYS A 62 2.26 -7.36 -2.26
C LYS A 62 1.68 -6.05 -1.74
N ILE A 63 1.55 -5.09 -2.66
CA ILE A 63 0.83 -3.85 -2.44
C ILE A 63 -0.66 -4.13 -2.68
N PHE A 64 -1.48 -3.78 -1.71
CA PHE A 64 -2.93 -3.77 -1.82
C PHE A 64 -3.40 -2.33 -1.96
N HIS A 65 -4.30 -2.09 -2.92
CA HIS A 65 -4.89 -0.79 -3.22
C HIS A 65 -6.33 -0.74 -2.71
#